data_AF-Q88UW9-F1
#
_entry.id   AF-Q88UW9-F1
#
_cell.length_a   1.000
_cell.length_b   1.000
_cell.length_c   1.000
_cell.angle_alpha   90.00
_cell.angle_beta   90.00
_cell.angle_gamma   90.00
#
_symmetry.space_group_name_H-M   'P 1'
#
loop_
_entity.id
_entity.type
_entity.pdbx_description
1 polymer ?
#
loop_
_entity_poly.entity_id
_entity_poly.type
_entity_poly.pdbx_seq_one_letter_code
_entity_poly.pdbx_strand_id
1 'polypeptide(L)'
;MFTNQDFEIFNDQTLAGRMHLIKTVIDPKFEQVAPTIITSLQTPGEPPFYAHVAKHLRRFKNPPVDTWVAFSQNKRSYKAWPHFELGLWPDRLFIYFDILDECKPAVQAKMQLADLTPLLKALPAGYVISNNHGVPATQLATPANITQAIKKFNQYKHSELVVGRAVLVGDPLFENADTLNKLIIATFKQLLSIYQPVMAAVSAERQA
;
A
#
# COMPACT_ATOMS: atom_id res chain seq x y z
N MET A 1 3.36 6.61 16.38
CA MET A 1 3.36 7.78 15.47
C MET A 1 4.68 7.86 14.72
N PHE A 2 4.66 8.16 13.41
CA PHE A 2 5.86 8.18 12.57
C PHE A 2 6.60 9.51 12.63
N THR A 3 7.92 9.45 12.68
CA THR A 3 8.84 10.58 12.86
C THR A 3 10.02 10.41 11.91
N ASN A 4 10.81 11.47 11.70
CA ASN A 4 12.02 11.37 10.86
C ASN A 4 13.03 10.34 11.36
N GLN A 5 13.09 10.07 12.67
CA GLN A 5 13.97 9.04 13.25
C GLN A 5 13.58 7.62 12.84
N ASP A 6 12.33 7.38 12.43
CA ASP A 6 11.87 6.04 12.04
C ASP A 6 12.55 5.52 10.78
N PHE A 7 13.10 6.40 9.95
CA PHE A 7 13.87 6.01 8.76
C PHE A 7 15.26 5.48 9.12
N GLU A 8 15.77 5.76 10.32
CA GLU A 8 17.09 5.32 10.76
C GLU A 8 17.16 3.80 10.98
N ILE A 9 16.02 3.10 11.09
CA ILE A 9 16.00 1.64 11.19
C ILE A 9 16.69 0.96 10.00
N PHE A 10 16.71 1.62 8.84
CA PHE A 10 17.31 1.12 7.62
C PHE A 10 18.84 1.27 7.63
N ASN A 11 19.41 2.01 8.57
CA ASN A 11 20.87 2.14 8.74
C ASN A 11 21.49 0.83 9.23
N ASP A 12 20.75 0.01 9.99
CA ASP A 12 21.22 -1.32 10.36
C ASP A 12 21.24 -2.22 9.12
N GLN A 13 22.43 -2.63 8.70
CA GLN A 13 22.64 -3.45 7.51
C GLN A 13 22.52 -4.96 7.77
N THR A 14 22.28 -5.37 9.02
CA THR A 14 22.14 -6.79 9.38
C THR A 14 20.66 -7.20 9.36
N LEU A 15 20.37 -8.45 8.97
CA LEU A 15 19.01 -8.97 9.05
C LEU A 15 18.48 -8.95 10.48
N ALA A 16 19.28 -9.43 11.44
CA ALA A 16 18.87 -9.52 12.84
C ALA A 16 18.61 -8.14 13.45
N GLY A 17 19.51 -7.18 13.23
CA GLY A 17 19.40 -5.83 13.75
C GLY A 17 18.25 -5.04 13.12
N ARG A 18 18.11 -5.06 11.79
CA ARG A 18 16.95 -4.41 11.14
C ARG A 18 15.62 -5.04 11.55
N MET A 19 15.54 -6.37 11.64
CA MET A 19 14.31 -7.03 12.12
C MET A 19 14.01 -6.71 13.58
N HIS A 20 15.02 -6.54 14.43
CA HIS A 20 14.84 -6.09 15.80
C HIS A 20 14.23 -4.68 15.83
N LEU A 21 14.81 -3.72 15.09
CA LEU A 21 14.33 -2.34 15.02
C LEU A 21 12.93 -2.23 14.41
N ILE A 22 12.62 -3.00 13.35
CA ILE A 22 11.26 -3.07 12.80
C ILE A 22 10.27 -3.48 13.90
N LYS A 23 10.56 -4.55 14.63
CA LYS A 23 9.66 -5.09 15.67
C LYS A 23 9.51 -4.20 16.89
N THR A 24 10.56 -3.48 17.29
CA THR A 24 10.55 -2.68 18.52
C THR A 24 10.17 -1.23 18.30
N VAL A 25 10.43 -0.68 17.11
CA VAL A 25 10.20 0.74 16.80
C VAL A 25 8.99 0.93 15.88
N ILE A 26 8.87 0.14 14.80
CA ILE A 26 7.90 0.40 13.73
C ILE A 26 6.60 -0.41 13.90
N ASP A 27 6.67 -1.71 14.18
CA ASP A 27 5.49 -2.57 14.34
C ASP A 27 4.51 -2.02 15.40
N PRO A 28 4.94 -1.53 16.58
CA PRO A 28 4.03 -0.92 17.55
C PRO A 28 3.32 0.33 16.99
N LYS A 29 3.96 1.07 16.09
CA LYS A 29 3.36 2.26 15.45
C LYS A 29 2.32 1.84 14.41
N PHE A 30 2.58 0.78 13.66
CA PHE A 30 1.58 0.17 12.77
C PHE A 30 0.38 -0.34 13.55
N GLU A 31 0.60 -1.08 14.64
CA GLU A 31 -0.45 -1.61 15.51
C GLU A 31 -1.29 -0.48 16.13
N GLN A 32 -0.65 0.61 16.55
CA GLN A 32 -1.32 1.77 17.12
C GLN A 32 -2.27 2.47 16.13
N VAL A 33 -1.86 2.63 14.87
CA VAL A 33 -2.65 3.38 13.85
C VAL A 33 -3.68 2.51 13.13
N ALA A 34 -3.46 1.19 13.08
CA ALA A 34 -4.29 0.25 12.33
C ALA A 34 -5.80 0.31 12.68
N PRO A 35 -6.23 0.38 13.97
CA PRO A 35 -7.66 0.48 14.29
C PRO A 35 -8.34 1.71 13.68
N THR A 36 -7.68 2.88 13.74
CA THR A 36 -8.23 4.13 13.17
C THR A 36 -8.32 4.07 11.64
N ILE A 37 -7.35 3.43 10.99
CA ILE A 37 -7.37 3.19 9.54
C ILE A 37 -8.52 2.24 9.19
N ILE A 38 -8.66 1.10 9.90
CA ILE A 38 -9.74 0.13 9.68
C ILE A 38 -11.11 0.80 9.84
N THR A 39 -11.32 1.57 10.91
CA THR A 39 -12.58 2.31 11.11
C THR A 39 -12.85 3.30 9.97
N SER A 40 -11.81 3.92 9.41
CA SER A 40 -11.95 4.89 8.31
C SER A 40 -12.18 4.26 6.93
N LEU A 41 -11.69 3.03 6.74
CA LEU A 41 -11.87 2.23 5.53
C LEU A 41 -13.21 1.48 5.51
N GLN A 42 -13.79 1.21 6.69
CA GLN A 42 -14.99 0.41 6.79
C GLN A 42 -16.20 1.08 6.16
N THR A 43 -16.77 0.43 5.14
CA THR A 43 -18.06 0.80 4.54
C THR A 43 -19.18 -0.04 5.15
N PRO A 44 -20.34 0.55 5.52
CA PRO A 44 -21.49 -0.22 5.99
C PRO A 44 -21.94 -1.28 4.97
N GLY A 45 -22.13 -2.52 5.43
CA GLY A 45 -22.54 -3.65 4.58
C GLY A 45 -21.41 -4.36 3.83
N GLU A 46 -20.19 -3.79 3.81
CA GLU A 46 -19.03 -4.45 3.22
C GLU A 46 -18.27 -5.33 4.24
N PRO A 47 -17.53 -6.36 3.78
CA PRO A 47 -16.67 -7.16 4.65
C PRO A 47 -15.67 -6.31 5.46
N PRO A 48 -15.31 -6.75 6.68
CA PRO A 48 -14.37 -6.01 7.52
C PRO A 48 -12.95 -6.04 6.97
N PHE A 49 -12.20 -4.95 7.18
CA PHE A 49 -10.76 -4.93 6.95
C PHE A 49 -9.98 -5.54 8.12
N TYR A 50 -8.90 -6.23 7.79
CA TYR A 50 -7.93 -6.80 8.73
C TYR A 50 -6.55 -6.20 8.46
N ALA A 51 -5.84 -5.86 9.53
CA ALA A 51 -4.44 -5.42 9.47
C ALA A 51 -3.49 -6.62 9.47
N HIS A 52 -2.48 -6.56 8.61
CA HIS A 52 -1.45 -7.58 8.41
C HIS A 52 -0.08 -6.92 8.47
N VAL A 53 0.54 -6.91 9.64
CA VAL A 53 1.93 -6.41 9.80
C VAL A 53 2.89 -7.37 9.09
N ALA A 54 3.77 -6.82 8.26
CA ALA A 54 4.71 -7.60 7.45
C ALA A 54 5.73 -8.34 8.33
N LYS A 55 5.72 -9.68 8.25
CA LYS A 55 6.60 -10.54 9.04
C LYS A 55 7.98 -10.81 8.40
N HIS A 56 8.17 -10.38 7.15
CA HIS A 56 9.42 -10.56 6.40
C HIS A 56 9.96 -12.01 6.31
N LEU A 57 9.07 -13.01 6.35
CA LEU A 57 9.41 -14.44 6.46
C LEU A 57 10.27 -15.00 5.32
N ARG A 58 10.34 -14.31 4.17
CA ARG A 58 11.16 -14.72 3.01
C ARG A 58 12.60 -14.17 3.07
N ARG A 59 12.96 -13.38 4.08
CA ARG A 59 14.32 -12.81 4.24
C ARG A 59 15.22 -13.79 5.01
N PHE A 60 16.36 -14.14 4.41
CA PHE A 60 17.33 -15.09 5.00
C PHE A 60 18.72 -14.48 5.22
N LYS A 61 19.32 -13.88 4.18
CA LYS A 61 20.63 -13.21 4.29
C LYS A 61 20.52 -11.70 4.39
N ASN A 62 19.75 -11.10 3.49
CA ASN A 62 19.66 -9.65 3.38
C ASN A 62 18.49 -9.13 4.22
N PRO A 63 18.68 -8.03 4.99
CA PRO A 63 17.59 -7.38 5.70
C PRO A 63 16.49 -6.91 4.73
N PRO A 64 15.24 -6.75 5.20
CA PRO A 64 14.17 -6.18 4.37
C PRO A 64 14.49 -4.73 3.96
N VAL A 65 14.18 -4.37 2.71
CA VAL A 65 14.44 -3.03 2.17
C VAL A 65 13.35 -2.01 2.53
N ASP A 66 12.23 -2.50 3.05
CA ASP A 66 11.02 -1.80 3.42
C ASP A 66 10.30 -2.54 4.55
N THR A 67 9.32 -1.89 5.18
CA THR A 67 8.42 -2.56 6.13
C THR A 67 7.04 -1.90 6.11
N TRP A 68 5.98 -2.66 6.36
CA TRP A 68 4.60 -2.17 6.21
C TRP A 68 3.58 -2.92 7.05
N VAL A 69 2.40 -2.33 7.14
CA VAL A 69 1.14 -2.99 7.51
C VAL A 69 0.19 -2.92 6.33
N ALA A 70 -0.35 -4.07 5.94
CA ALA A 70 -1.34 -4.17 4.87
C ALA A 70 -2.77 -4.26 5.44
N PHE A 71 -3.75 -3.73 4.71
CA PHE A 71 -5.16 -3.79 5.05
C PHE A 71 -5.94 -4.51 3.96
N SER A 72 -6.54 -5.66 4.29
CA SER A 72 -7.28 -6.49 3.35
C SER A 72 -8.59 -6.96 3.97
N GLN A 73 -9.63 -7.10 3.14
CA GLN A 73 -10.90 -7.72 3.54
C GLN A 73 -10.81 -9.25 3.71
N ASN A 74 -9.62 -9.84 3.54
CA ASN A 74 -9.35 -11.23 3.86
C ASN A 74 -8.56 -11.36 5.18
N LYS A 75 -9.10 -12.15 6.12
CA LYS A 75 -8.51 -12.36 7.45
C LYS A 75 -7.17 -13.09 7.45
N ARG A 76 -6.88 -13.91 6.43
CA ARG A 76 -5.72 -14.83 6.42
C ARG A 76 -4.54 -14.32 5.60
N SER A 77 -4.79 -13.51 4.59
CA SER A 77 -3.73 -13.04 3.68
C SER A 77 -4.13 -11.76 2.97
N TYR A 78 -3.17 -10.88 2.71
CA TYR A 78 -3.38 -9.67 1.93
C TYR A 78 -2.90 -9.80 0.48
N LYS A 79 -1.73 -10.39 0.20
CA LYS A 79 -1.13 -10.45 -1.15
C LYS A 79 -2.00 -11.07 -2.23
N ALA A 80 -2.82 -12.07 -1.88
CA ALA A 80 -3.73 -12.75 -2.82
C ALA A 80 -4.99 -11.91 -3.15
N TRP A 81 -5.08 -10.68 -2.66
CA TRP A 81 -6.22 -9.78 -2.80
C TRP A 81 -5.74 -8.36 -3.11
N PRO A 82 -6.55 -7.53 -3.79
CA PRO A 82 -6.37 -6.09 -3.75
C PRO A 82 -6.37 -5.63 -2.29
N HIS A 83 -5.42 -4.77 -1.92
CA HIS A 83 -5.25 -4.32 -0.54
C HIS A 83 -4.64 -2.93 -0.48
N PHE A 84 -4.61 -2.36 0.72
CA PHE A 84 -3.86 -1.14 1.00
C PHE A 84 -2.60 -1.45 1.77
N GLU A 85 -1.57 -0.62 1.64
CA GLU A 85 -0.36 -0.67 2.46
C GLU A 85 -0.01 0.70 3.03
N LEU A 86 0.34 0.72 4.32
CA LEU A 86 1.06 1.81 4.96
C LEU A 86 2.44 1.29 5.35
N GLY A 87 3.49 1.92 4.87
CA GLY A 87 4.84 1.45 5.14
C GLY A 87 5.93 2.49 4.99
N LEU A 88 7.16 2.04 5.19
CA LEU A 88 8.38 2.83 5.08
C LEU A 88 9.32 2.18 4.06
N TRP A 89 9.81 2.99 3.15
CA TRP A 89 11.12 2.80 2.49
C TRP A 89 12.16 3.63 3.26
N PRO A 90 13.47 3.47 2.97
CA PRO A 90 14.51 4.26 3.63
C PRO A 90 14.36 5.78 3.48
N ASP A 91 13.66 6.24 2.44
CA ASP A 91 13.54 7.65 2.10
C ASP A 91 12.11 8.21 2.15
N ARG A 92 11.08 7.37 2.42
CA ARG A 92 9.68 7.83 2.38
C ARG A 92 8.74 6.93 3.16
N LEU A 93 7.72 7.54 3.75
CA LEU A 93 6.51 6.84 4.15
C LEU A 93 5.61 6.70 2.92
N PHE A 94 5.07 5.52 2.69
CA PHE A 94 4.16 5.23 1.57
C PHE A 94 2.77 4.83 2.05
N ILE A 95 1.76 5.25 1.29
CA ILE A 95 0.34 5.01 1.55
C ILE A 95 -0.28 4.57 0.23
N TYR A 96 -0.34 3.27 -0.02
CA TYR A 96 -0.65 2.69 -1.34
C TYR A 96 -1.91 1.83 -1.35
N PHE A 97 -2.48 1.70 -2.54
CA PHE A 97 -3.40 0.66 -2.98
C PHE A 97 -2.68 -0.22 -3.99
N ASP A 98 -2.78 -1.53 -3.79
CA ASP A 98 -1.92 -2.52 -4.43
C ASP A 98 -2.74 -3.65 -5.06
N ILE A 99 -2.44 -3.91 -6.34
CA ILE A 99 -2.79 -5.13 -7.07
C ILE A 99 -1.47 -5.80 -7.45
N LEU A 100 -1.04 -6.72 -6.59
CA LEU A 100 0.21 -7.46 -6.76
C LEU A 100 0.06 -8.62 -7.75
N ASP A 101 1.20 -9.18 -8.16
CA ASP A 101 1.26 -10.31 -9.10
C ASP A 101 0.40 -11.50 -8.62
N GLU A 102 0.36 -11.75 -7.31
CA GLU A 102 -0.42 -12.86 -6.73
C GLU A 102 -1.94 -12.73 -6.92
N CYS A 103 -2.50 -11.52 -7.01
CA CYS A 103 -3.94 -11.30 -7.15
C CYS A 103 -4.36 -10.84 -8.56
N LYS A 104 -3.39 -10.40 -9.36
CA LYS A 104 -3.61 -9.90 -10.72
C LYS A 104 -4.41 -10.83 -11.64
N PRO A 105 -4.11 -12.16 -11.74
CA PRO A 105 -4.90 -13.03 -12.61
C PRO A 105 -6.38 -13.05 -12.25
N ALA A 106 -6.71 -12.98 -10.95
CA ALA A 106 -8.09 -12.94 -10.49
C ALA A 106 -8.78 -11.61 -10.84
N VAL A 107 -8.05 -10.49 -10.76
CA VAL A 107 -8.55 -9.18 -11.20
C VAL A 107 -8.81 -9.18 -12.71
N GLN A 108 -7.84 -9.59 -13.52
CA GLN A 108 -7.96 -9.60 -14.99
C GLN A 108 -9.04 -10.54 -15.50
N ALA A 109 -9.36 -11.61 -14.77
CA ALA A 109 -10.46 -12.52 -15.11
C ALA A 109 -11.85 -11.91 -14.90
N LYS A 110 -11.97 -10.84 -14.10
CA LYS A 110 -13.26 -10.25 -13.70
C LYS A 110 -13.47 -8.82 -14.17
N MET A 111 -12.41 -8.09 -14.52
CA MET A 111 -12.50 -6.72 -15.01
C MET A 111 -11.35 -6.34 -15.93
N GLN A 112 -11.57 -5.31 -16.76
CA GLN A 112 -10.49 -4.66 -17.49
C GLN A 112 -9.90 -3.55 -16.62
N LEU A 113 -8.59 -3.57 -16.39
CA LEU A 113 -7.95 -2.52 -15.58
C LEU A 113 -8.11 -1.12 -16.21
N ALA A 114 -8.32 -1.05 -17.52
CA ALA A 114 -8.62 0.19 -18.22
C ALA A 114 -9.90 0.88 -17.70
N ASP A 115 -10.85 0.14 -17.13
CA ASP A 115 -12.10 0.69 -16.57
C ASP A 115 -11.83 1.56 -15.34
N LEU A 116 -10.67 1.38 -14.67
CA LEU A 116 -10.23 2.25 -13.58
C LEU A 116 -9.62 3.58 -14.07
N THR A 117 -9.39 3.75 -15.38
CA THR A 117 -8.69 4.94 -15.90
C THR A 117 -9.35 6.27 -15.48
N PRO A 118 -10.69 6.43 -15.55
CA PRO A 118 -11.33 7.67 -15.10
C PRO A 118 -11.12 7.93 -13.60
N LEU A 119 -11.20 6.88 -12.77
CA LEU A 119 -11.00 6.97 -11.32
C LEU A 119 -9.56 7.32 -10.97
N LEU A 120 -8.60 6.68 -11.62
CA LEU A 120 -7.17 6.95 -11.43
C LEU A 120 -6.81 8.37 -11.87
N LYS A 121 -7.38 8.86 -12.98
CA LYS A 121 -7.13 10.23 -13.48
C LYS A 121 -7.82 11.31 -12.64
N ALA A 122 -8.83 10.95 -11.85
CA ALA A 122 -9.50 11.85 -10.92
C ALA A 122 -8.73 12.02 -9.60
N LEU A 123 -7.67 11.24 -9.37
CA LEU A 123 -6.82 11.42 -8.19
C LEU A 123 -6.18 12.82 -8.17
N PRO A 124 -6.08 13.47 -7.00
CA PRO A 124 -5.40 14.75 -6.86
C PRO A 124 -3.95 14.72 -7.35
N ALA A 125 -3.40 15.90 -7.65
CA ALA A 125 -1.97 16.05 -7.89
C ALA A 125 -1.15 15.57 -6.67
N GLY A 126 0.06 15.05 -6.93
CA GLY A 126 0.96 14.52 -5.89
C GLY A 126 0.79 13.02 -5.61
N TYR A 127 -0.21 12.37 -6.20
CA TYR A 127 -0.27 10.92 -6.23
C TYR A 127 0.82 10.34 -7.13
N VAL A 128 1.26 9.13 -6.79
CA VAL A 128 2.28 8.36 -7.50
C VAL A 128 1.72 7.02 -7.95
N ILE A 129 2.34 6.45 -8.97
CA ILE A 129 1.99 5.17 -9.56
C ILE A 129 3.26 4.36 -9.86
N SER A 130 3.18 3.04 -9.73
CA SER A 130 4.25 2.10 -10.08
C SER A 130 3.65 0.77 -10.58
N ASN A 131 4.50 -0.02 -11.24
CA ASN A 131 4.19 -1.39 -11.64
C ASN A 131 5.03 -2.44 -10.88
N ASN A 132 5.75 -2.03 -9.83
CA ASN A 132 6.64 -2.88 -9.06
C ASN A 132 6.69 -2.39 -7.59
N HIS A 133 6.09 -3.15 -6.67
CA HIS A 133 6.15 -2.87 -5.23
C HIS A 133 7.52 -3.22 -4.61
N GLY A 134 8.39 -3.94 -5.32
CA GLY A 134 9.69 -4.37 -4.81
C GLY A 134 10.77 -3.28 -4.83
N VAL A 135 10.46 -2.08 -5.32
CA VAL A 135 11.39 -0.94 -5.38
C VAL A 135 10.68 0.37 -4.97
N PRO A 136 11.39 1.32 -4.34
CA PRO A 136 10.81 2.59 -3.90
C PRO A 136 10.45 3.54 -5.05
N ALA A 137 11.00 3.31 -6.25
CA ALA A 137 10.85 4.19 -7.40
C ALA A 137 9.39 4.19 -7.90
N THR A 138 8.83 5.38 -8.00
CA THR A 138 7.47 5.63 -8.51
C THR A 138 7.49 6.78 -9.51
N GLN A 139 6.42 6.89 -10.31
CA GLN A 139 6.19 8.03 -11.20
C GLN A 139 5.01 8.83 -10.66
N LEU A 140 4.96 10.15 -10.92
CA LEU A 140 3.74 10.91 -10.66
C LEU A 140 2.57 10.29 -11.44
N ALA A 141 1.39 10.18 -10.82
CA ALA A 141 0.18 9.63 -11.41
C ALA A 141 -0.47 10.63 -12.40
N THR A 142 0.29 11.10 -13.38
CA THR A 142 -0.20 11.93 -14.47
C THR A 142 -1.04 11.09 -15.43
N PRO A 143 -1.93 11.69 -16.23
CA PRO A 143 -2.71 10.95 -17.22
C PRO A 143 -1.88 10.05 -18.15
N ALA A 144 -0.68 10.52 -18.55
CA ALA A 144 0.24 9.77 -19.40
C ALA A 144 0.84 8.56 -18.65
N ASN A 145 1.31 8.74 -17.42
CA ASN A 145 1.89 7.67 -16.61
C ASN A 145 0.83 6.64 -16.19
N ILE A 146 -0.41 7.07 -15.92
CA ILE A 146 -1.55 6.17 -15.66
C ILE A 146 -1.81 5.28 -16.88
N THR A 147 -1.93 5.85 -18.07
CA THR A 147 -2.14 5.08 -19.30
C THR A 147 -0.98 4.11 -19.56
N GLN A 148 0.26 4.54 -19.31
CA GLN A 148 1.44 3.66 -19.45
C GLN A 148 1.45 2.53 -18.42
N ALA A 149 1.10 2.81 -17.16
CA ALA A 149 1.07 1.84 -16.08
C ALA A 149 0.00 0.77 -16.31
N ILE A 150 -1.20 1.16 -16.76
CA ILE A 150 -2.27 0.22 -17.14
C ILE A 150 -1.83 -0.65 -18.32
N LYS A 151 -1.19 -0.06 -19.34
CA LYS A 151 -0.66 -0.82 -20.48
C LYS A 151 0.35 -1.86 -20.02
N LYS A 152 1.32 -1.47 -19.17
CA LYS A 152 2.33 -2.38 -18.61
C LYS A 152 1.69 -3.49 -17.78
N PHE A 153 0.72 -3.13 -16.92
CA PHE A 153 -0.05 -4.08 -16.12
C PHE A 153 -0.63 -5.20 -17.00
N ASN A 154 -1.23 -4.86 -18.13
CA ASN A 154 -1.84 -5.85 -19.02
C ASN A 154 -0.81 -6.62 -19.85
N GLN A 155 0.32 -6.01 -20.20
CA GLN A 155 1.31 -6.60 -21.11
C GLN A 155 2.25 -7.61 -20.43
N TYR A 156 2.72 -7.32 -19.21
CA TYR A 156 3.76 -8.12 -18.57
C TYR A 156 3.17 -9.02 -17.49
N LYS A 157 3.53 -10.31 -17.47
CA LYS A 157 2.97 -11.26 -16.50
C LYS A 157 3.10 -10.76 -15.05
N HIS A 158 4.31 -10.41 -14.64
CA HIS A 158 4.67 -10.04 -13.26
C HIS A 158 4.57 -8.54 -12.94
N SER A 159 3.96 -7.74 -13.81
CA SER A 159 3.73 -6.32 -13.49
C SER A 159 2.52 -6.15 -12.59
N GLU A 160 2.61 -5.17 -11.71
CA GLU A 160 1.63 -4.88 -10.67
C GLU A 160 0.97 -3.53 -10.91
N LEU A 161 -0.01 -3.16 -10.10
CA LEU A 161 -0.51 -1.79 -10.04
C LEU A 161 -0.39 -1.31 -8.60
N VAL A 162 0.44 -0.30 -8.39
CA VAL A 162 0.63 0.36 -7.11
C VAL A 162 0.28 1.83 -7.30
N VAL A 163 -0.63 2.38 -6.50
CA VAL A 163 -1.02 3.80 -6.59
C VAL A 163 -1.28 4.38 -5.21
N GLY A 164 -0.86 5.62 -4.98
CA GLY A 164 -1.12 6.29 -3.72
C GLY A 164 -0.22 7.49 -3.51
N ARG A 165 0.24 7.71 -2.28
CA ARG A 165 1.10 8.84 -1.95
C ARG A 165 2.36 8.41 -1.23
N ALA A 166 3.40 9.22 -1.38
CA ALA A 166 4.64 9.10 -0.64
C ALA A 166 4.95 10.43 0.05
N VAL A 167 5.44 10.36 1.29
CA VAL A 167 5.93 11.51 2.07
C VAL A 167 7.42 11.28 2.31
N LEU A 168 8.27 12.12 1.73
CA LEU A 168 9.72 11.96 1.81
C LEU A 168 10.23 12.25 3.22
N VAL A 169 11.25 11.51 3.67
CA VAL A 169 11.98 11.82 4.89
C VAL A 169 12.43 13.29 4.89
N GLY A 170 12.32 13.95 6.04
CA GLY A 170 12.58 15.37 6.21
C GLY A 170 11.38 16.28 5.92
N ASP A 171 10.25 15.74 5.43
CA ASP A 171 9.03 16.52 5.28
C ASP A 171 8.51 17.03 6.65
N PRO A 172 8.12 18.31 6.77
CA PRO A 172 7.57 18.87 8.03
C PRO A 172 6.35 18.12 8.58
N LEU A 173 5.66 17.32 7.76
CA LEU A 173 4.57 16.45 8.22
C LEU A 173 5.01 15.48 9.31
N PHE A 174 6.27 15.06 9.34
CA PHE A 174 6.80 14.17 10.39
C PHE A 174 6.99 14.86 11.75
N GLU A 175 6.84 16.18 11.82
CA GLU A 175 6.86 16.96 13.07
C GLU A 175 5.46 17.07 13.70
N ASN A 176 4.38 16.79 12.95
CA ASN A 176 3.01 16.93 13.40
C ASN A 176 2.18 15.65 13.18
N ALA A 177 2.04 14.90 14.27
CA ALA A 177 1.29 13.65 14.33
C ALA A 177 -0.10 13.69 13.73
N ASP A 178 -0.89 14.67 14.14
CA ASP A 178 -2.30 14.76 13.77
C ASP A 178 -2.44 15.08 12.30
N THR A 179 -1.57 15.93 11.77
CA THR A 179 -1.55 16.29 10.35
C THR A 179 -1.13 15.10 9.49
N LEU A 180 -0.08 14.37 9.88
CA LEU A 180 0.34 13.16 9.16
C LEU A 180 -0.74 12.06 9.21
N ASN A 181 -1.36 11.83 10.36
CA ASN A 181 -2.46 10.86 10.48
C ASN A 181 -3.66 11.25 9.61
N LYS A 182 -4.06 12.53 9.61
CA LYS A 182 -5.12 13.04 8.72
C LYS A 182 -4.77 12.80 7.26
N LEU A 183 -3.51 12.98 6.87
CA LEU A 183 -3.02 12.71 5.52
C LEU A 183 -3.17 11.24 5.14
N ILE A 184 -2.74 10.34 6.02
CA ILE A 184 -2.83 8.88 5.81
C ILE A 184 -4.29 8.47 5.61
N ILE A 185 -5.18 8.89 6.51
CA ILE A 185 -6.61 8.58 6.43
C ILE A 185 -7.26 9.17 5.18
N ALA A 186 -6.99 10.43 4.85
CA ALA A 186 -7.52 11.06 3.65
C ALA A 186 -7.08 10.33 2.38
N THR A 187 -5.82 9.91 2.32
CA THR A 187 -5.25 9.18 1.19
C THR A 187 -5.94 7.84 1.01
N PHE A 188 -6.11 7.06 2.08
CA PHE A 188 -6.82 5.79 2.01
C PHE A 188 -8.30 5.94 1.62
N LYS A 189 -9.00 6.96 2.14
CA LYS A 189 -10.38 7.26 1.72
C LYS A 189 -10.48 7.60 0.23
N GLN A 190 -9.51 8.35 -0.30
CA GLN A 190 -9.45 8.65 -1.74
C GLN A 190 -9.14 7.40 -2.57
N LEU A 191 -8.26 6.52 -2.09
CA LEU A 191 -7.96 5.25 -2.76
C LEU A 191 -9.11 4.24 -2.66
N LEU A 192 -10.00 4.37 -1.67
CA LEU A 192 -11.17 3.51 -1.51
C LEU A 192 -12.10 3.53 -2.73
N SER A 193 -12.22 4.67 -3.42
CA SER A 193 -13.02 4.76 -4.65
C SER A 193 -12.45 3.97 -5.82
N ILE A 194 -11.16 3.60 -5.77
CA ILE A 194 -10.52 2.69 -6.73
C ILE A 194 -10.63 1.25 -6.25
N TYR A 195 -10.42 1.02 -4.95
CA TYR A 195 -10.49 -0.29 -4.32
C TYR A 195 -11.86 -0.96 -4.49
N GLN A 196 -12.95 -0.24 -4.22
CA GLN A 196 -14.29 -0.81 -4.17
C GLN A 196 -14.75 -1.45 -5.49
N PRO A 197 -14.64 -0.79 -6.67
CA PRO A 197 -14.96 -1.44 -7.93
C PRO A 197 -14.13 -2.70 -8.20
N VAL A 198 -12.85 -2.70 -7.83
CA VAL A 198 -11.97 -3.88 -8.00
C VAL A 198 -12.45 -5.01 -7.09
N MET A 199 -12.73 -4.72 -5.83
CA MET A 199 -13.23 -5.73 -4.90
C MET A 199 -14.61 -6.24 -5.28
N ALA A 200 -15.54 -5.38 -5.69
CA ALA A 200 -16.85 -5.80 -6.16
C ALA A 200 -16.75 -6.81 -7.32
N ALA A 201 -15.81 -6.60 -8.25
CA ALA A 201 -15.56 -7.53 -9.36
C ALA A 201 -14.95 -8.87 -8.88
N VAL A 202 -13.98 -8.83 -7.96
CA VAL A 202 -13.23 -10.02 -7.52
C VAL A 202 -13.95 -10.84 -6.44
N SER A 203 -14.77 -10.20 -5.60
CA SER A 203 -15.48 -10.84 -4.49
C SER A 203 -16.82 -11.46 -4.89
N ALA A 204 -17.37 -11.12 -6.06
CA ALA A 204 -18.70 -11.54 -6.52
C ALA A 204 -18.96 -13.06 -6.49
N GLU A 205 -17.91 -13.89 -6.46
CA GLU A 205 -18.04 -15.37 -6.41
C GLU A 205 -17.19 -16.05 -5.32
N ARG A 206 -16.41 -15.30 -4.52
CA ARG A 206 -15.51 -15.90 -3.51
C ARG A 206 -16.14 -16.10 -2.13
N GLN A 207 -17.45 -15.86 -2.00
CA GLN A 207 -18.22 -16.13 -0.78
C GLN A 207 -18.90 -17.52 -0.78
N ALA A 208 -18.61 -18.38 -1.75
CA ALA A 208 -18.95 -19.81 -1.68
C ALA A 208 -17.91 -20.58 -0.85
#